data_AF-A0A9X8IVX1-F1
#
_entry.id   AF-A0A9X8IVX1-F1
#
_cell.length_a   1.000
_cell.length_b   1.000
_cell.length_c   1.000
_cell.angle_alpha   90.00
_cell.angle_beta   90.00
_cell.angle_gamma   90.00
#
_symmetry.space_group_name_H-M   'P 1'
#
loop_
_entity.id
_entity.type
_entity.pdbx_description
1 polymer ?
#
loop_
_entity_poly.entity_id
_entity_poly.type
_entity_poly.pdbx_seq_one_letter_code
_entity_poly.pdbx_strand_id
1 'polypeptide(L)'
;MVLDLSTNNTKVNEGHLWYDNIPMSVNDTYGDPFIIEQVDNTIRKLKILWDHKAPIAIFTKAPFNKEVLEKLKEIKNHPMVIVMYSLTGLNEAGYSFENRVSFIKELKKIFNNVVILTRPIIKGRNDDDETLQKIVDVAKEHCGHLVLGGLHDPYKNKKIESSVEERMIEMCDKAGVKSFHKSSCCAAYIKGMSCWMHDMGEPINLNVAEQLGYKFDVVNNNVILERASTGDLNFLRMLTRANIYSKEIISNYNLLTIKTGNQKYESTSSWFAWAENIETCLDCDYCIIKQIEYLKKMKVQIGTHPKDMINLVKQNLSGQDFNSFKRTKIRKGLDSSDLNSYADVRILKPCFAKRY
;
A
#
# COMPACT_ATOMS: atom_id res chain seq x y z
N MET A 1 30.80 -47.80 4.95
CA MET A 1 29.47 -47.28 4.57
C MET A 1 29.37 -45.89 5.17
N VAL A 2 29.88 -44.89 4.45
CA VAL A 2 29.92 -43.48 4.88
C VAL A 2 28.93 -42.77 3.97
N LEU A 3 27.80 -42.35 4.51
CA LEU A 3 26.81 -41.55 3.81
C LEU A 3 27.28 -40.09 3.90
N ASP A 4 27.84 -39.61 2.80
CA ASP A 4 28.16 -38.21 2.62
C ASP A 4 26.89 -37.43 2.26
N LEU A 5 26.63 -36.38 3.03
CA LEU A 5 25.45 -35.52 2.95
C LEU A 5 25.66 -34.49 1.84
N SER A 6 25.37 -34.88 0.60
CA SER A 6 25.31 -33.94 -0.53
C SER A 6 24.08 -33.03 -0.40
N THR A 7 24.33 -31.80 0.05
CA THR A 7 23.78 -30.55 -0.51
C THR A 7 22.41 -30.63 -1.19
N ASN A 8 21.35 -30.29 -0.44
CA ASN A 8 20.09 -29.86 -1.03
C ASN A 8 20.31 -28.52 -1.75
N ASN A 9 20.61 -28.63 -3.04
CA ASN A 9 20.52 -27.56 -4.03
C ASN A 9 19.09 -27.00 -4.03
N THR A 10 18.86 -25.90 -3.31
CA THR A 10 17.77 -24.98 -3.63
C THR A 10 18.09 -24.39 -4.98
N LYS A 11 17.41 -24.88 -6.03
CA LYS A 11 17.39 -24.26 -7.35
C LYS A 11 16.96 -22.81 -7.18
N VAL A 12 17.93 -21.90 -7.19
CA VAL A 12 17.69 -20.49 -7.45
C VAL A 12 17.15 -20.45 -8.87
N ASN A 13 15.86 -20.17 -9.04
CA ASN A 13 15.29 -19.88 -10.35
C ASN A 13 16.02 -18.65 -10.90
N GLU A 14 16.98 -18.89 -11.80
CA GLU A 14 17.59 -17.88 -12.65
C GLU A 14 16.48 -17.26 -13.51
N GLY A 15 15.94 -16.12 -13.09
CA GLY A 15 14.95 -15.40 -13.89
C GLY A 15 14.28 -14.21 -13.21
N HIS A 16 14.07 -14.25 -11.89
CA HIS A 16 13.35 -13.18 -11.21
C HIS A 16 13.96 -12.80 -9.86
N LEU A 17 14.48 -11.59 -9.80
CA LEU A 17 15.05 -11.03 -8.58
C LEU A 17 13.90 -10.68 -7.63
N TRP A 18 14.01 -11.04 -6.35
CA TRP A 18 12.92 -10.85 -5.37
C TRP A 18 12.40 -9.41 -5.33
N TYR A 19 13.32 -8.45 -5.51
CA TYR A 19 13.02 -7.03 -5.44
C TYR A 19 12.13 -6.53 -6.58
N ASP A 20 12.11 -7.20 -7.74
CA ASP A 20 11.25 -6.84 -8.87
C ASP A 20 9.79 -7.28 -8.65
N ASN A 21 9.56 -8.14 -7.66
CA ASN A 21 8.26 -8.77 -7.38
C ASN A 21 7.55 -8.22 -6.14
N ILE A 22 8.12 -7.19 -5.50
CA ILE A 22 7.49 -6.52 -4.37
C ILE A 22 6.53 -5.44 -4.87
N PRO A 23 5.22 -5.47 -4.54
CA PRO A 23 4.31 -4.38 -4.88
C PRO A 23 4.71 -3.09 -4.18
N MET A 24 4.79 -1.99 -4.92
CA MET A 24 5.30 -0.72 -4.41
C MET A 24 4.27 0.41 -4.50
N SER A 25 4.36 1.38 -3.60
CA SER A 25 3.72 2.68 -3.74
C SER A 25 4.79 3.76 -3.84
N VAL A 26 4.68 4.63 -4.85
CA VAL A 26 5.62 5.74 -5.06
C VAL A 26 5.02 7.04 -4.54
N ASN A 27 5.76 7.71 -3.65
CA ASN A 27 5.37 8.99 -3.04
C ASN A 27 3.96 8.96 -2.35
N ASP A 28 3.58 7.82 -1.76
CA ASP A 28 2.36 7.67 -0.91
C ASP A 28 2.66 8.00 0.56
N THR A 29 3.08 9.23 0.81
CA THR A 29 3.32 9.77 2.17
C THR A 29 2.84 11.22 2.26
N TYR A 30 3.45 12.09 3.08
CA TYR A 30 3.04 13.48 3.16
C TYR A 30 3.43 14.22 1.88
N GLY A 31 2.43 14.70 1.15
CA GLY A 31 2.58 15.28 -0.19
C GLY A 31 1.53 14.67 -1.12
N ASP A 32 1.76 14.80 -2.42
CA ASP A 32 0.99 14.09 -3.45
C ASP A 32 1.92 13.79 -4.63
N PRO A 33 1.92 12.58 -5.20
CA PRO A 33 2.83 12.23 -6.29
C PRO A 33 2.68 13.09 -7.55
N PHE A 34 1.51 13.70 -7.78
CA PHE A 34 1.18 14.45 -9.00
C PHE A 34 0.90 15.94 -8.76
N ILE A 35 1.39 16.54 -7.67
CA ILE A 35 1.51 18.00 -7.59
C ILE A 35 2.84 18.46 -8.19
N ILE A 36 2.90 19.74 -8.58
CA ILE A 36 4.01 20.25 -9.38
C ILE A 36 5.36 20.13 -8.67
N GLU A 37 5.37 20.24 -7.35
CA GLU A 37 6.58 20.14 -6.51
C GLU A 37 7.11 18.71 -6.38
N GLN A 38 6.30 17.69 -6.65
CA GLN A 38 6.66 16.27 -6.44
C GLN A 38 6.78 15.48 -7.75
N VAL A 39 6.11 15.91 -8.82
CA VAL A 39 5.93 15.12 -10.05
C VAL A 39 7.27 14.68 -10.67
N ASP A 40 8.30 15.52 -10.64
CA ASP A 40 9.62 15.18 -11.20
C ASP A 40 10.29 14.02 -10.43
N ASN A 41 10.17 14.03 -9.11
CA ASN A 41 10.65 12.93 -8.26
C ASN A 41 9.87 11.64 -8.54
N THR A 42 8.54 11.75 -8.70
CA THR A 42 7.66 10.62 -9.06
C THR A 42 8.06 10.03 -10.41
N ILE A 43 8.21 10.84 -11.45
CA ILE A 43 8.61 10.41 -12.79
C ILE A 43 9.97 9.73 -12.76
N ARG A 44 10.96 10.31 -12.08
CA ARG A 44 12.29 9.71 -11.93
C ARG A 44 12.22 8.31 -11.33
N LYS A 45 11.47 8.12 -10.24
CA LYS A 45 11.30 6.81 -9.60
C LYS A 45 10.60 5.82 -10.53
N LEU A 46 9.57 6.25 -11.25
CA LEU A 46 8.85 5.40 -12.19
C LEU A 46 9.71 5.00 -13.40
N LYS A 47 10.57 5.89 -13.92
CA LYS A 47 11.54 5.52 -14.94
C LYS A 47 12.54 4.45 -14.46
N ILE A 48 12.97 4.51 -13.20
CA ILE A 48 13.81 3.48 -12.59
C ILE A 48 13.05 2.15 -12.47
N LEU A 49 11.75 2.20 -12.18
CA LEU A 49 10.88 1.05 -12.00
C LEU A 49 10.21 0.56 -13.30
N TRP A 50 10.69 0.99 -14.47
CA TRP A 50 10.04 0.67 -15.74
C TRP A 50 9.89 -0.84 -15.97
N ASP A 51 10.95 -1.58 -15.63
CA ASP A 51 11.03 -3.04 -15.80
C ASP A 51 10.58 -3.84 -14.56
N HIS A 52 10.12 -3.16 -13.50
CA HIS A 52 9.58 -3.79 -12.30
C HIS A 52 8.42 -4.73 -12.66
N LYS A 53 8.31 -5.88 -11.99
CA LYS A 53 7.37 -6.95 -12.36
C LYS A 53 6.11 -7.02 -11.49
N ALA A 54 6.10 -6.35 -10.35
CA ALA A 54 4.93 -6.22 -9.50
C ALA A 54 4.20 -4.88 -9.69
N PRO A 55 2.93 -4.77 -9.26
CA PRO A 55 2.17 -3.52 -9.42
C PRO A 55 2.83 -2.34 -8.69
N ILE A 56 2.71 -1.16 -9.28
CA ILE A 56 3.17 0.11 -8.70
C ILE A 56 1.96 1.02 -8.52
N ALA A 57 1.61 1.32 -7.28
CA ALA A 57 0.52 2.22 -6.96
C ALA A 57 0.97 3.69 -6.92
N ILE A 58 0.15 4.54 -7.51
CA ILE A 58 0.21 6.00 -7.34
C ILE A 58 -1.10 6.42 -6.67
N PHE A 59 -1.03 6.96 -5.46
CA PHE A 59 -2.19 7.49 -4.76
C PHE A 59 -2.19 9.01 -4.86
N THR A 60 -3.13 9.57 -5.61
CA THR A 60 -3.18 11.02 -5.85
C THR A 60 -4.57 11.58 -5.57
N LYS A 61 -4.62 12.84 -5.15
CA LYS A 61 -5.76 13.76 -5.08
C LYS A 61 -5.46 15.06 -5.85
N ALA A 62 -4.36 15.10 -6.61
CA ALA A 62 -3.86 16.31 -7.22
C ALA A 62 -4.93 16.96 -8.12
N PRO A 63 -5.08 18.29 -8.07
CA PRO A 63 -5.99 19.01 -8.94
C PRO A 63 -5.52 18.97 -10.40
N PHE A 64 -6.39 19.40 -11.32
CA PHE A 64 -5.99 19.58 -12.71
C PHE A 64 -4.81 20.55 -12.82
N ASN A 65 -3.72 20.09 -13.43
CA ASN A 65 -2.58 20.92 -13.76
C ASN A 65 -2.01 20.49 -15.12
N LYS A 66 -1.99 21.41 -16.09
CA LYS A 66 -1.52 21.14 -17.45
C LYS A 66 -0.03 20.81 -17.50
N GLU A 67 0.80 21.50 -16.72
CA GLU A 67 2.24 21.26 -16.68
C GLU A 67 2.56 19.86 -16.14
N VAL A 68 1.87 19.46 -15.07
CA VAL A 68 1.96 18.09 -14.54
C VAL A 68 1.56 17.07 -15.61
N LEU A 69 0.46 17.29 -16.34
CA LEU A 69 0.05 16.37 -17.42
C LEU A 69 1.10 16.22 -18.52
N GLU A 70 1.75 17.33 -18.92
CA GLU A 70 2.82 17.27 -19.92
C GLU A 70 4.01 16.43 -19.42
N LYS A 71 4.44 16.64 -18.18
CA LYS A 71 5.51 15.84 -17.56
C LYS A 71 5.14 14.35 -17.48
N LEU A 72 3.91 14.03 -17.09
CA LEU A 72 3.45 12.64 -16.96
C LEU A 72 3.47 11.87 -18.29
N LYS A 73 3.48 12.54 -19.46
CA LYS A 73 3.63 11.86 -20.76
C LYS A 73 4.96 11.13 -20.91
N GLU A 74 5.99 11.53 -20.16
CA GLU A 74 7.30 10.85 -20.14
C GLU A 74 7.22 9.40 -19.64
N ILE A 75 6.16 9.07 -18.91
CA ILE A 75 5.91 7.72 -18.36
C ILE A 75 4.58 7.15 -18.86
N LYS A 76 4.11 7.64 -20.02
CA LYS A 76 2.88 7.18 -20.66
C LYS A 76 2.90 5.66 -20.82
N ASN A 77 1.78 5.02 -20.47
CA ASN A 77 1.58 3.58 -20.59
C ASN A 77 2.57 2.72 -19.79
N HIS A 78 3.19 3.26 -18.73
CA HIS A 78 4.05 2.47 -17.86
C HIS A 78 3.38 1.15 -17.46
N PRO A 79 4.03 -0.01 -17.68
CA PRO A 79 3.36 -1.32 -17.70
C PRO A 79 2.72 -1.70 -16.37
N MET A 80 3.40 -1.41 -15.25
CA MET A 80 2.94 -1.81 -13.92
C MET A 80 2.27 -0.72 -13.09
N VAL A 81 2.20 0.53 -13.60
CA VAL A 81 1.57 1.63 -12.86
C VAL A 81 0.05 1.48 -12.84
N ILE A 82 -0.51 1.71 -11.66
CA ILE A 82 -1.94 1.84 -11.40
C ILE A 82 -2.16 3.14 -10.63
N VAL A 83 -2.83 4.09 -11.26
CA VAL A 83 -3.16 5.37 -10.64
C VAL A 83 -4.46 5.24 -9.88
N MET A 84 -4.38 5.32 -8.56
CA MET A 84 -5.51 5.33 -7.64
C MET A 84 -5.87 6.78 -7.30
N TYR A 85 -6.80 7.33 -8.06
CA TYR A 85 -7.26 8.68 -7.88
C TYR A 85 -8.28 8.74 -6.75
N SER A 86 -7.93 9.43 -5.68
CA SER A 86 -8.75 9.54 -4.49
C SER A 86 -9.87 10.57 -4.66
N LEU A 87 -11.11 10.16 -4.44
CA LEU A 87 -12.29 11.03 -4.42
C LEU A 87 -13.08 10.90 -3.13
N THR A 88 -13.71 12.00 -2.73
CA THR A 88 -14.68 12.05 -1.63
C THR A 88 -16.06 12.47 -2.11
N GLY A 89 -16.23 12.84 -3.38
CA GLY A 89 -17.49 13.41 -3.89
C GLY A 89 -17.72 14.87 -3.50
N LEU A 90 -16.75 15.51 -2.84
CA LEU A 90 -16.85 16.88 -2.34
C LEU A 90 -15.87 17.83 -3.05
N ASN A 91 -16.15 19.12 -2.94
CA ASN A 91 -15.17 20.18 -3.20
C ASN A 91 -14.18 20.25 -2.03
N GLU A 92 -12.88 20.18 -2.31
CA GLU A 92 -11.86 19.98 -1.29
C GLU A 92 -10.52 20.61 -1.67
N ALA A 93 -9.81 21.08 -0.65
CA ALA A 93 -8.51 21.74 -0.80
C ALA A 93 -8.53 22.93 -1.78
N GLY A 94 -9.68 23.63 -1.87
CA GLY A 94 -9.87 24.76 -2.78
C GLY A 94 -10.20 24.38 -4.23
N TYR A 95 -10.40 23.10 -4.53
CA TYR A 95 -10.71 22.62 -5.89
C TYR A 95 -12.10 22.01 -5.96
N SER A 96 -12.79 22.26 -7.08
CA SER A 96 -14.10 21.66 -7.32
C SER A 96 -14.00 20.18 -7.67
N PHE A 97 -15.10 19.46 -7.49
CA PHE A 97 -15.23 18.07 -7.93
C PHE A 97 -14.96 17.93 -9.43
N GLU A 98 -15.48 18.84 -10.25
CA GLU A 98 -15.35 18.83 -11.71
C GLU A 98 -13.90 19.07 -12.16
N ASN A 99 -13.14 19.88 -11.41
CA ASN A 99 -11.70 20.06 -11.66
C ASN A 99 -10.96 18.73 -11.52
N ARG A 100 -11.29 17.96 -10.47
CA ARG A 100 -10.70 16.63 -10.23
C ARG A 100 -11.12 15.62 -11.29
N VAL A 101 -12.40 15.60 -11.66
CA VAL A 101 -12.91 14.75 -12.75
C VAL A 101 -12.20 15.07 -14.08
N SER A 102 -11.98 16.36 -14.37
CA SER A 102 -11.23 16.77 -15.57
C SER A 102 -9.80 16.21 -15.57
N PHE A 103 -9.13 16.19 -14.42
CA PHE A 103 -7.79 15.61 -14.32
C PHE A 103 -7.80 14.08 -14.46
N ILE A 104 -8.77 13.38 -13.86
CA ILE A 104 -8.98 11.94 -14.05
C ILE A 104 -9.13 11.60 -15.54
N LYS A 105 -9.94 12.38 -16.26
CA LYS A 105 -10.16 12.20 -17.70
C LYS A 105 -8.86 12.30 -18.51
N GLU A 106 -7.98 13.24 -18.18
CA GLU A 106 -6.67 13.37 -18.84
C GLU A 106 -5.71 12.26 -18.42
N LEU A 107 -5.69 11.85 -17.16
CA LEU A 107 -4.84 10.76 -16.68
C LEU A 107 -5.10 9.44 -17.42
N LYS A 108 -6.36 9.15 -17.81
CA LYS A 108 -6.69 7.99 -18.64
C LYS A 108 -6.01 7.97 -20.01
N LYS A 109 -5.68 9.15 -20.56
CA LYS A 109 -5.00 9.25 -21.86
C LYS A 109 -3.51 8.95 -21.73
N ILE A 110 -2.98 8.97 -20.51
CA ILE A 110 -1.58 8.76 -20.17
C ILE A 110 -1.37 7.36 -19.59
N PHE A 111 -2.28 6.88 -18.73
CA PHE A 111 -2.15 5.61 -18.03
C PHE A 111 -3.24 4.63 -18.44
N ASN A 112 -2.83 3.39 -18.71
CA ASN A 112 -3.75 2.29 -19.01
C ASN A 112 -4.67 1.95 -17.83
N ASN A 113 -4.22 2.21 -16.60
CA ASN A 113 -4.91 1.78 -15.38
C ASN A 113 -5.09 2.97 -14.44
N VAL A 114 -6.22 3.64 -14.56
CA VAL A 114 -6.72 4.61 -13.58
C VAL A 114 -7.85 3.94 -12.81
N VAL A 115 -7.94 4.18 -11.51
CA VAL A 115 -8.94 3.60 -10.59
C VAL A 115 -9.44 4.70 -9.67
N ILE A 116 -10.74 4.75 -9.40
CA ILE A 116 -11.28 5.63 -8.36
C ILE A 116 -11.10 4.97 -7.00
N LEU A 117 -10.56 5.71 -6.03
CA LEU A 117 -10.39 5.29 -4.65
C LEU A 117 -11.23 6.21 -3.76
N THR A 118 -12.19 5.67 -3.00
CA THR A 118 -12.83 6.49 -1.97
C THR A 118 -11.86 6.67 -0.81
N ARG A 119 -11.47 7.91 -0.50
CA ARG A 119 -10.49 8.17 0.58
C ARG A 119 -10.62 9.56 1.20
N PRO A 120 -11.42 9.71 2.29
CA PRO A 120 -12.33 8.74 2.88
C PRO A 120 -13.82 9.04 2.65
N ILE A 121 -14.65 8.01 2.79
CA ILE A 121 -16.06 8.19 3.18
C ILE A 121 -16.11 8.54 4.68
N ILE A 122 -16.83 9.60 5.01
CA ILE A 122 -16.92 10.26 6.31
C ILE A 122 -18.40 10.37 6.68
N LYS A 123 -18.73 9.84 7.86
CA LYS A 123 -20.10 9.82 8.36
C LYS A 123 -20.70 11.23 8.46
N GLY A 124 -21.87 11.43 7.87
CA GLY A 124 -22.61 12.68 7.87
C GLY A 124 -22.00 13.80 7.01
N ARG A 125 -21.00 13.49 6.17
CA ARG A 125 -20.34 14.49 5.31
C ARG A 125 -20.41 14.13 3.83
N ASN A 126 -20.22 12.86 3.48
CA ASN A 126 -20.23 12.37 2.09
C ASN A 126 -20.65 10.90 1.98
N ASP A 127 -21.48 10.45 2.92
CA ASP A 127 -22.04 9.09 2.97
C ASP A 127 -23.53 9.04 2.57
N ASP A 128 -24.05 10.12 2.00
CA ASP A 128 -25.40 10.19 1.41
C ASP A 128 -25.44 9.60 -0.01
N ASP A 129 -26.63 9.18 -0.45
CA ASP A 129 -26.81 8.48 -1.72
C ASP A 129 -26.40 9.30 -2.94
N GLU A 130 -26.67 10.60 -2.93
CA GLU A 130 -26.33 11.48 -4.05
C GLU A 130 -24.80 11.58 -4.20
N THR A 131 -24.08 11.80 -3.10
CA THR A 131 -22.62 11.90 -3.11
C THR A 131 -21.96 10.57 -3.46
N LEU A 132 -22.45 9.45 -2.91
CA LEU A 132 -21.95 8.12 -3.25
C LEU A 132 -22.16 7.79 -4.73
N GLN A 133 -23.36 8.08 -5.27
CA GLN A 133 -23.69 7.84 -6.67
C GLN A 133 -22.79 8.67 -7.59
N LYS A 134 -22.53 9.95 -7.28
CA LYS A 134 -21.59 10.78 -8.05
C LYS A 134 -20.20 10.13 -8.18
N ILE A 135 -19.68 9.52 -7.12
CA ILE A 135 -18.38 8.85 -7.16
C ILE A 135 -18.45 7.59 -8.05
N VAL A 136 -19.54 6.81 -7.95
CA VAL A 136 -19.76 5.62 -8.77
C VAL A 136 -19.88 5.99 -10.26
N ASP A 137 -20.56 7.09 -10.58
CA ASP A 137 -20.71 7.58 -11.95
C ASP A 137 -19.37 7.96 -12.57
N VAL A 138 -18.49 8.64 -11.82
CA VAL A 138 -17.12 8.91 -12.26
C VAL A 138 -16.36 7.60 -12.52
N ALA A 139 -16.48 6.61 -11.63
CA ALA A 139 -15.83 5.32 -11.84
C ALA A 139 -16.38 4.61 -13.10
N LYS A 140 -17.70 4.63 -13.32
CA LYS A 140 -18.36 4.07 -14.50
C LYS A 140 -17.88 4.73 -15.79
N GLU A 141 -17.86 6.06 -15.83
CA GLU A 141 -17.48 6.83 -17.02
C GLU A 141 -15.99 6.69 -17.36
N HIS A 142 -15.14 6.55 -16.34
CA HIS A 142 -13.70 6.71 -16.50
C HIS A 142 -12.87 5.44 -16.27
N CYS A 143 -13.22 4.49 -15.42
CA CYS A 143 -12.28 3.39 -15.17
C CYS A 143 -12.89 2.01 -15.02
N GLY A 144 -14.18 1.90 -14.74
CA GLY A 144 -14.86 0.64 -14.43
C GLY A 144 -14.40 -0.01 -13.12
N HIS A 145 -13.56 0.66 -12.32
CA HIS A 145 -13.00 0.12 -11.08
C HIS A 145 -13.07 1.14 -9.95
N LEU A 146 -13.50 0.68 -8.78
CA LEU A 146 -13.60 1.48 -7.57
C LEU A 146 -13.01 0.73 -6.36
N VAL A 147 -12.16 1.40 -5.59
CA VAL A 147 -11.65 0.88 -4.31
C VAL A 147 -12.31 1.62 -3.17
N LEU A 148 -12.85 0.87 -2.23
CA LEU A 148 -13.52 1.38 -1.04
C LEU A 148 -12.48 1.79 0.02
N GLY A 149 -12.63 2.97 0.61
CA GLY A 149 -11.81 3.44 1.71
C GLY A 149 -12.55 4.38 2.65
N GLY A 150 -12.49 4.05 3.93
CA GLY A 150 -13.12 4.81 5.00
C GLY A 150 -12.16 5.67 5.82
N LEU A 151 -12.73 6.40 6.77
CA LEU A 151 -11.99 7.20 7.73
C LEU A 151 -11.25 6.28 8.71
N HIS A 152 -10.12 6.74 9.24
CA HIS A 152 -9.39 5.99 10.26
C HIS A 152 -10.07 6.19 11.63
N ASP A 153 -10.31 5.09 12.35
CA ASP A 153 -10.75 5.12 13.74
C ASP A 153 -9.58 5.51 14.69
N PRO A 154 -9.82 5.70 16.00
CA PRO A 154 -8.77 6.02 16.96
C PRO A 154 -7.62 4.99 17.06
N TYR A 155 -7.84 3.77 16.55
CA TYR A 155 -6.86 2.70 16.47
C TYR A 155 -6.15 2.67 15.11
N LYS A 156 -6.37 3.69 14.28
CA LYS A 156 -5.82 3.85 12.93
C LYS A 156 -6.28 2.74 11.97
N ASN A 157 -7.46 2.16 12.20
CA ASN A 157 -8.10 1.24 11.26
C ASN A 157 -9.04 1.99 10.34
N LYS A 158 -8.96 1.74 9.02
CA LYS A 158 -9.92 2.30 8.05
C LYS A 158 -11.28 1.66 8.23
N LYS A 159 -12.31 2.47 8.50
CA LYS A 159 -13.68 2.00 8.72
C LYS A 159 -14.66 2.79 7.86
N ILE A 160 -15.52 2.04 7.16
CA ILE A 160 -16.78 2.53 6.56
C ILE A 160 -17.90 1.86 7.38
N GLU A 161 -19.03 2.54 7.56
CA GLU A 161 -20.21 1.90 8.15
C GLU A 161 -20.70 0.78 7.22
N SER A 162 -21.02 -0.40 7.76
CA SER A 162 -21.35 -1.58 6.93
C SER A 162 -22.49 -1.30 5.95
N SER A 163 -23.54 -0.60 6.41
CA SER A 163 -24.69 -0.19 5.59
C SER A 163 -24.29 0.71 4.41
N VAL A 164 -23.32 1.60 4.60
CA VAL A 164 -22.78 2.49 3.55
C VAL A 164 -21.89 1.71 2.60
N GLU A 165 -21.07 0.80 3.12
CA GLU A 165 -20.19 -0.06 2.33
C GLU A 165 -21.00 -1.00 1.41
N GLU A 166 -22.00 -1.69 1.96
CA GLU A 166 -22.92 -2.58 1.24
C GLU A 166 -23.67 -1.82 0.15
N ARG A 167 -24.23 -0.65 0.49
CA ARG A 167 -24.92 0.21 -0.47
C ARG A 167 -24.02 0.65 -1.60
N MET A 168 -22.79 1.06 -1.31
CA MET A 168 -21.83 1.47 -2.34
C MET A 168 -21.43 0.31 -3.25
N ILE A 169 -21.31 -0.91 -2.71
CA ILE A 169 -21.10 -2.14 -3.49
C ILE A 169 -22.28 -2.38 -4.43
N GLU A 170 -23.52 -2.30 -3.94
CA GLU A 170 -24.72 -2.49 -4.77
C GLU A 170 -24.83 -1.45 -5.88
N MET A 171 -24.52 -0.18 -5.59
CA MET A 171 -24.48 0.90 -6.59
C MET A 171 -23.44 0.58 -7.67
N CYS A 172 -22.24 0.12 -7.28
CA CYS A 172 -21.20 -0.29 -8.22
C CYS A 172 -21.67 -1.46 -9.10
N ASP A 173 -22.27 -2.50 -8.50
CA ASP A 173 -22.76 -3.68 -9.24
C ASP A 173 -23.82 -3.29 -10.28
N LYS A 174 -24.80 -2.46 -9.88
CA LYS A 174 -25.84 -1.93 -10.79
C LYS A 174 -25.25 -1.09 -11.92
N ALA A 175 -24.17 -0.36 -11.66
CA ALA A 175 -23.48 0.48 -12.63
C ALA A 175 -22.51 -0.28 -13.54
N GLY A 176 -22.25 -1.57 -13.27
CA GLY A 176 -21.21 -2.35 -13.95
C GLY A 176 -19.77 -1.96 -13.55
N VAL A 177 -19.59 -1.34 -12.38
CA VAL A 177 -18.30 -0.95 -11.82
C VAL A 177 -17.81 -2.05 -10.88
N LYS A 178 -16.58 -2.53 -11.07
CA LYS A 178 -15.96 -3.50 -10.17
C LYS A 178 -15.45 -2.81 -8.91
N SER A 179 -16.07 -3.12 -7.78
CA SER A 179 -15.69 -2.59 -6.47
C SER A 179 -14.67 -3.51 -5.76
N PHE A 180 -13.79 -2.96 -4.92
CA PHE A 180 -12.80 -3.71 -4.13
C PHE A 180 -12.62 -3.12 -2.72
N HIS A 181 -12.51 -3.96 -1.69
CA HIS A 181 -12.20 -3.48 -0.32
C HIS A 181 -10.75 -3.02 -0.13
N LYS A 182 -9.81 -3.52 -0.93
CA LYS A 182 -8.39 -3.20 -0.82
C LYS A 182 -7.79 -2.87 -2.18
N SER A 183 -6.88 -1.91 -2.18
CA SER A 183 -6.10 -1.51 -3.36
C SER A 183 -5.26 -2.66 -3.91
N SER A 184 -4.73 -3.53 -3.05
CA SER A 184 -4.03 -4.76 -3.46
C SER A 184 -4.93 -5.72 -4.25
N CYS A 185 -6.19 -5.90 -3.85
CA CYS A 185 -7.13 -6.75 -4.60
C CYS A 185 -7.42 -6.18 -5.99
N CYS A 186 -7.68 -4.88 -6.07
CA CYS A 186 -7.92 -4.19 -7.35
C CYS A 186 -6.70 -4.30 -8.27
N ALA A 187 -5.51 -4.07 -7.73
CA ALA A 187 -4.28 -4.17 -8.50
C ALA A 187 -3.97 -5.59 -8.98
N ALA A 188 -4.18 -6.59 -8.11
CA ALA A 188 -4.06 -8.00 -8.46
C ALA A 188 -5.02 -8.38 -9.60
N TYR A 189 -6.29 -7.93 -9.50
CA TYR A 189 -7.29 -8.12 -10.55
C TYR A 189 -6.86 -7.49 -11.89
N ILE A 190 -6.52 -6.21 -11.89
CA ILE A 190 -6.12 -5.46 -13.09
C ILE A 190 -4.91 -6.08 -13.78
N LYS A 191 -3.98 -6.67 -13.02
CA LYS A 191 -2.75 -7.27 -13.56
C LYS A 191 -2.85 -8.77 -13.78
N GLY A 192 -3.99 -9.41 -13.49
CA GLY A 192 -4.13 -10.85 -13.59
C GLY A 192 -3.18 -11.62 -12.67
N MET A 193 -2.90 -11.08 -11.48
CA MET A 193 -1.96 -11.64 -10.52
C MET A 193 -2.66 -12.19 -9.28
N SER A 194 -1.98 -13.08 -8.56
CA SER A 194 -2.41 -13.51 -7.24
C SER A 194 -2.32 -12.38 -6.21
N CYS A 195 -3.38 -12.20 -5.41
CA CYS A 195 -3.46 -11.15 -4.41
C CYS A 195 -2.48 -11.40 -3.27
N TRP A 196 -1.45 -10.55 -3.15
CA TRP A 196 -0.40 -10.64 -2.12
C TRP A 196 -0.86 -10.34 -0.70
N MET A 197 -2.14 -10.09 -0.48
CA MET A 197 -2.72 -9.92 0.86
C MET A 197 -3.65 -11.06 1.25
N HIS A 198 -4.09 -11.90 0.31
CA HIS A 198 -5.12 -12.92 0.55
C HIS A 198 -4.70 -14.31 0.09
N ASP A 199 -3.93 -14.40 -0.98
CA ASP A 199 -3.45 -15.66 -1.53
C ASP A 199 -2.09 -15.98 -0.94
N MET A 200 -2.13 -16.49 0.30
CA MET A 200 -0.97 -16.97 1.02
C MET A 200 -0.77 -18.45 0.73
N GLY A 201 0.49 -18.89 0.67
CA GLY A 201 0.87 -20.26 0.41
C GLY A 201 2.16 -20.65 1.13
N GLU A 202 2.88 -21.59 0.55
CA GLU A 202 4.21 -21.99 1.03
C GLU A 202 5.18 -20.78 1.00
N PRO A 203 5.95 -20.54 2.08
CA PRO A 203 6.85 -19.40 2.13
C PRO A 203 7.93 -19.44 1.06
N ILE A 204 8.09 -18.33 0.34
CA ILE A 204 9.20 -18.09 -0.58
C ILE A 204 10.16 -17.04 -0.01
N ASN A 205 11.33 -16.86 -0.64
CA ASN A 205 12.29 -15.79 -0.29
C ASN A 205 12.72 -15.74 1.18
N LEU A 206 12.69 -16.87 1.90
CA LEU A 206 13.10 -16.94 3.31
C LEU A 206 14.57 -16.51 3.51
N ASN A 207 15.44 -16.91 2.59
CA ASN A 207 16.84 -16.49 2.54
C ASN A 207 17.01 -14.96 2.42
N VAL A 208 16.06 -14.27 1.78
CA VAL A 208 16.05 -12.80 1.68
C VAL A 208 15.62 -12.20 3.01
N ALA A 209 14.59 -12.75 3.66
CA ALA A 209 14.17 -12.30 4.99
C ALA A 209 15.33 -12.42 6.00
N GLU A 210 16.08 -13.52 5.97
CA GLU A 210 17.29 -13.70 6.78
C GLU A 210 18.37 -12.65 6.46
N GLN A 211 18.63 -12.38 5.18
CA GLN A 211 19.60 -11.36 4.74
C GLN A 211 19.19 -9.94 5.16
N LEU A 212 17.90 -9.67 5.30
CA LEU A 212 17.36 -8.43 5.84
C LEU A 212 17.43 -8.36 7.38
N GLY A 213 17.91 -9.43 8.03
CA GLY A 213 18.14 -9.51 9.47
C GLY A 213 16.95 -10.00 10.28
N TYR A 214 15.90 -10.51 9.65
CA TYR A 214 14.79 -11.13 10.36
C TYR A 214 15.22 -12.48 10.93
N LYS A 215 14.75 -12.76 12.16
CA LYS A 215 14.87 -14.06 12.81
C LYS A 215 13.46 -14.63 12.96
N PHE A 216 13.26 -15.84 12.48
CA PHE A 216 11.95 -16.47 12.45
C PHE A 216 12.08 -17.99 12.44
N ASP A 217 11.01 -18.64 12.87
CA ASP A 217 10.78 -20.07 12.66
C ASP A 217 9.75 -20.28 11.55
N VAL A 218 9.78 -21.46 10.92
CA VAL A 218 8.74 -21.89 9.97
C VAL A 218 8.00 -23.07 10.55
N VAL A 219 6.69 -22.90 10.80
CA VAL A 219 5.83 -23.95 11.38
C VAL A 219 4.55 -24.05 10.56
N ASN A 220 4.28 -25.24 10.00
CA ASN A 220 3.11 -25.49 9.16
C ASN A 220 2.94 -24.46 8.03
N ASN A 221 4.02 -24.14 7.32
CA ASN A 221 4.08 -23.12 6.25
C ASN A 221 3.80 -21.68 6.70
N ASN A 222 3.83 -21.39 8.01
CA ASN A 222 3.73 -20.04 8.54
C ASN A 222 5.09 -19.55 9.02
N VAL A 223 5.35 -18.26 8.85
CA VAL A 223 6.56 -17.62 9.39
C VAL A 223 6.22 -17.01 10.74
N ILE A 224 6.96 -17.39 11.78
CA ILE A 224 6.72 -16.96 13.16
C ILE A 224 7.92 -16.13 13.64
N LEU A 225 7.66 -14.88 14.02
CA LEU A 225 8.66 -14.00 14.64
C LEU A 225 8.51 -13.98 16.16
N GLU A 226 9.61 -13.75 16.87
CA GLU A 226 9.54 -13.41 18.29
C GLU A 226 8.90 -12.03 18.50
N ARG A 227 9.31 -11.06 17.69
CA ARG A 227 8.89 -9.67 17.80
C ARG A 227 8.76 -9.06 16.41
N ALA A 228 7.73 -8.27 16.19
CA ALA A 228 7.48 -7.61 14.91
C ALA A 228 6.76 -6.27 15.11
N SER A 229 6.93 -5.34 14.19
CA SER A 229 5.98 -4.25 13.98
C SER A 229 4.85 -4.71 13.04
N THR A 230 3.78 -3.92 12.92
CA THR A 230 2.81 -4.13 11.84
C THR A 230 3.43 -3.96 10.44
N GLY A 231 4.44 -3.09 10.30
CA GLY A 231 5.23 -2.98 9.07
C GLY A 231 5.86 -4.30 8.67
N ASP A 232 6.53 -4.98 9.60
CA ASP A 232 7.18 -6.27 9.36
C ASP A 232 6.17 -7.33 8.94
N LEU A 233 5.03 -7.43 9.64
CA LEU A 233 3.97 -8.35 9.27
C LEU A 233 3.48 -8.13 7.83
N ASN A 234 3.33 -6.87 7.41
CA ASN A 234 2.89 -6.57 6.05
C ASN A 234 3.97 -6.86 5.00
N PHE A 235 5.21 -6.44 5.27
CA PHE A 235 6.31 -6.59 4.34
C PHE A 235 6.65 -8.07 4.12
N LEU A 236 6.75 -8.85 5.20
CA LEU A 236 7.06 -10.27 5.12
C LEU A 236 5.94 -11.05 4.41
N ARG A 237 4.66 -10.66 4.53
CA ARG A 237 3.58 -11.24 3.71
C ARG A 237 3.81 -11.02 2.22
N MET A 238 4.24 -9.82 1.82
CA MET A 238 4.55 -9.53 0.41
C MET A 238 5.79 -10.28 -0.06
N LEU A 239 6.87 -10.28 0.74
CA LEU A 239 8.13 -10.90 0.40
C LEU A 239 8.02 -12.42 0.31
N THR A 240 7.37 -13.04 1.30
CA THR A 240 7.36 -14.50 1.47
C THR A 240 6.09 -15.16 0.97
N ARG A 241 5.04 -14.39 0.66
CA ARG A 241 3.72 -14.91 0.26
C ARG A 241 3.11 -15.89 1.27
N ALA A 242 3.53 -15.83 2.53
CA ALA A 242 3.05 -16.70 3.61
C ALA A 242 2.27 -15.92 4.67
N ASN A 243 1.55 -16.67 5.51
CA ASN A 243 1.00 -16.10 6.74
C ASN A 243 2.14 -15.82 7.73
N ILE A 244 2.09 -14.63 8.31
CA ILE A 244 3.11 -14.14 9.25
C ILE A 244 2.48 -13.93 10.61
N TYR A 245 3.14 -14.47 11.63
CA TYR A 245 2.74 -14.37 13.03
C TYR A 245 3.89 -13.80 13.87
N SER A 246 3.57 -13.20 15.01
CA SER A 246 4.55 -12.69 15.97
C SER A 246 4.10 -12.91 17.41
N LYS A 247 5.01 -13.36 18.29
CA LYS A 247 4.71 -13.49 19.73
C LYS A 247 4.47 -12.13 20.39
N GLU A 248 5.22 -11.10 19.99
CA GLU A 248 5.03 -9.72 20.45
C GLU A 248 4.86 -8.75 19.27
N ILE A 249 3.89 -7.83 19.37
CA ILE A 249 3.80 -6.66 18.49
C ILE A 249 4.39 -5.45 19.20
N ILE A 250 5.56 -5.00 18.75
CA ILE A 250 6.29 -3.90 19.39
C ILE A 250 5.77 -2.53 18.96
N SER A 251 5.06 -2.47 17.83
CA SER A 251 4.52 -1.23 17.27
C SER A 251 3.43 -1.51 16.22
N ASN A 252 2.36 -0.70 16.21
CA ASN A 252 1.35 -0.75 15.14
C ASN A 252 1.65 0.17 13.96
N TYR A 253 2.81 0.83 13.96
CA TYR A 253 3.27 1.59 12.81
C TYR A 253 3.67 0.63 11.68
N ASN A 254 3.61 1.15 10.46
CA ASN A 254 3.99 0.42 9.26
C ASN A 254 5.52 0.39 9.06
N LEU A 255 6.31 0.92 10.00
CA LEU A 255 7.77 0.94 9.94
C LEU A 255 8.36 -0.47 10.09
N LEU A 256 9.39 -0.80 9.31
CA LEU A 256 10.12 -2.07 9.44
C LEU A 256 11.16 -2.01 10.58
N THR A 257 11.44 -3.16 11.18
CA THR A 257 12.45 -3.30 12.26
C THR A 257 13.86 -3.56 11.78
N ILE A 258 14.07 -3.68 10.46
CA ILE A 258 15.37 -3.90 9.84
C ILE A 258 16.37 -2.79 10.19
N LYS A 259 17.66 -3.17 10.24
CA LYS A 259 18.75 -2.30 10.68
C LYS A 259 19.26 -1.43 9.54
N THR A 260 18.58 -0.32 9.26
CA THR A 260 18.91 0.55 8.12
C THR A 260 19.42 1.93 8.55
N GLY A 261 19.94 2.03 9.78
CA GLY A 261 20.41 3.29 10.35
C GLY A 261 19.28 4.32 10.40
N ASN A 262 19.51 5.50 9.82
CA ASN A 262 18.52 6.59 9.79
C ASN A 262 17.48 6.44 8.67
N GLN A 263 17.70 5.56 7.69
CA GLN A 263 16.76 5.34 6.60
C GLN A 263 15.55 4.55 7.12
N LYS A 264 14.38 5.17 7.12
CA LYS A 264 13.12 4.51 7.49
C LYS A 264 12.61 3.69 6.32
N TYR A 265 12.06 2.52 6.61
CA TYR A 265 11.34 1.70 5.64
C TYR A 265 9.91 1.50 6.14
N GLU A 266 8.95 1.60 5.23
CA GLU A 266 7.54 1.43 5.55
C GLU A 266 6.89 0.41 4.62
N SER A 267 6.07 -0.46 5.21
CA SER A 267 5.12 -1.29 4.47
C SER A 267 3.72 -1.12 5.02
N THR A 268 2.86 -0.51 4.22
CA THR A 268 1.42 -0.51 4.47
C THR A 268 0.87 -1.92 4.31
N SER A 269 -0.40 -2.11 4.63
CA SER A 269 -1.09 -3.38 4.45
C SER A 269 -1.31 -3.82 3.01
N SER A 270 -0.74 -3.12 2.03
CA SER A 270 -0.85 -3.48 0.61
C SER A 270 0.35 -3.07 -0.23
N TRP A 271 1.26 -2.22 0.28
CA TRP A 271 2.31 -1.62 -0.53
C TRP A 271 3.56 -1.35 0.29
N PHE A 272 4.71 -1.68 -0.28
CA PHE A 272 6.01 -1.20 0.18
C PHE A 272 6.23 0.22 -0.32
N ALA A 273 6.58 1.15 0.57
CA ALA A 273 6.65 2.57 0.22
C ALA A 273 8.05 2.98 -0.26
N TRP A 274 8.13 3.66 -1.41
CA TRP A 274 9.29 4.45 -1.83
C TRP A 274 8.90 5.92 -2.03
N ALA A 275 9.08 6.71 -1.00
CA ALA A 275 8.46 8.01 -0.81
C ALA A 275 9.46 9.06 -0.33
N GLU A 276 9.12 10.30 -0.60
CA GLU A 276 9.82 11.47 -0.06
C GLU A 276 8.76 12.48 0.36
N ASN A 277 8.75 12.81 1.65
CA ASN A 277 7.89 13.87 2.14
C ASN A 277 8.42 15.22 1.68
N ILE A 278 7.52 16.06 1.18
CA ILE A 278 7.77 17.47 0.89
C ILE A 278 6.98 18.37 1.84
N GLU A 279 7.23 19.67 1.78
CA GLU A 279 6.55 20.64 2.64
C GLU A 279 5.10 20.92 2.18
N THR A 280 4.85 20.80 0.86
CA THR A 280 3.55 21.05 0.24
C THR A 280 2.65 19.81 0.28
N CYS A 281 1.38 20.00 0.64
CA CYS A 281 0.35 18.98 0.63
C CYS A 281 -1.02 19.66 0.41
N LEU A 282 -2.03 18.93 -0.05
CA LEU A 282 -3.41 19.42 -0.21
C LEU A 282 -4.11 19.74 1.13
N ASP A 283 -3.44 19.47 2.25
CA ASP A 283 -3.80 19.86 3.62
C ASP A 283 -5.19 19.44 4.11
N CYS A 284 -5.73 18.31 3.63
CA CYS A 284 -7.04 17.80 4.08
C CYS A 284 -7.16 17.73 5.62
N ASP A 285 -8.29 18.17 6.15
CA ASP A 285 -8.62 18.22 7.59
C ASP A 285 -8.70 16.82 8.23
N TYR A 286 -9.13 15.81 7.46
CA TYR A 286 -9.21 14.41 7.88
C TYR A 286 -7.92 13.59 7.66
N CYS A 287 -6.81 14.22 7.24
CA CYS A 287 -5.62 13.48 6.82
C CYS A 287 -4.92 12.76 7.99
N ILE A 288 -4.92 11.42 7.95
CA ILE A 288 -4.28 10.57 8.97
C ILE A 288 -2.77 10.80 9.08
N ILE A 289 -2.11 11.23 8.00
CA ILE A 289 -0.65 11.45 7.99
C ILE A 289 -0.26 12.52 9.01
N LYS A 290 -1.12 13.54 9.24
CA LYS A 290 -0.91 14.57 10.27
C LYS A 290 -0.89 13.99 11.70
N GLN A 291 -1.37 12.76 11.88
CA GLN A 291 -1.42 12.05 13.16
C GLN A 291 -0.30 11.01 13.31
N ILE A 292 0.50 10.73 12.27
CA ILE A 292 1.58 9.74 12.29
C ILE A 292 2.90 10.45 12.60
N GLU A 293 3.44 10.22 13.80
CA GLU A 293 4.58 10.95 14.38
C GLU A 293 5.80 11.05 13.45
N TYR A 294 6.19 9.95 12.81
CA TYR A 294 7.38 9.92 11.94
C TYR A 294 7.16 10.47 10.51
N LEU A 295 5.92 10.81 10.15
CA LEU A 295 5.54 11.36 8.84
C LEU A 295 5.09 12.83 8.90
N LYS A 296 5.05 13.46 10.08
CA LYS A 296 4.55 14.83 10.21
C LYS A 296 5.53 15.84 9.60
N LYS A 297 5.05 16.67 8.67
CA LYS A 297 5.59 17.99 8.23
C LYS A 297 7.11 18.18 8.31
N MET A 298 7.88 17.18 7.88
CA MET A 298 9.34 17.25 7.76
C MET A 298 9.74 16.53 6.48
N LYS A 299 10.78 17.05 5.82
CA LYS A 299 11.43 16.32 4.73
C LYS A 299 11.99 15.02 5.29
N VAL A 300 11.39 13.91 4.89
CA VAL A 300 11.80 12.56 5.28
C VAL A 300 11.69 11.66 4.07
N GLN A 301 12.75 10.88 3.84
CA GLN A 301 12.75 9.82 2.83
C GLN A 301 12.30 8.52 3.48
N ILE A 302 11.36 7.85 2.83
CA ILE A 302 10.82 6.56 3.25
C ILE A 302 11.12 5.54 2.16
N GLY A 303 11.79 4.47 2.56
CA GLY A 303 12.22 3.41 1.67
C GLY A 303 13.20 3.85 0.59
N THR A 304 13.55 2.89 -0.25
CA THR A 304 14.45 3.00 -1.39
C THR A 304 13.97 2.03 -2.48
N HIS A 305 14.73 1.87 -3.56
CA HIS A 305 14.52 0.73 -4.44
C HIS A 305 14.79 -0.57 -3.67
N PRO A 306 13.94 -1.62 -3.73
CA PRO A 306 14.08 -2.77 -2.83
C PRO A 306 15.41 -3.53 -2.99
N LYS A 307 16.02 -3.49 -4.18
CA LYS A 307 17.38 -4.03 -4.44
C LYS A 307 18.46 -3.49 -3.50
N ASP A 308 18.30 -2.26 -2.99
CA ASP A 308 19.30 -1.58 -2.16
C ASP A 308 19.16 -1.95 -0.67
N MET A 309 18.06 -2.60 -0.27
CA MET A 309 17.74 -2.87 1.14
C MET A 309 18.79 -3.75 1.82
N ILE A 310 19.20 -4.84 1.18
CA ILE A 310 20.16 -5.79 1.77
C ILE A 310 21.51 -5.12 2.04
N ASN A 311 21.98 -4.29 1.10
CA ASN A 311 23.24 -3.57 1.26
C ASN A 311 23.15 -2.57 2.41
N LEU A 312 22.04 -1.84 2.53
CA LEU A 312 21.82 -0.92 3.64
C LEU A 312 21.75 -1.66 4.98
N VAL A 313 21.11 -2.82 5.05
CA VAL A 313 21.09 -3.64 6.28
C VAL A 313 22.50 -4.09 6.66
N LYS A 314 23.31 -4.54 5.70
CA LYS A 314 24.70 -4.98 5.96
C LYS A 314 25.61 -3.86 6.46
N GLN A 315 25.36 -2.62 6.03
CA GLN A 315 26.19 -1.46 6.37
C GLN A 315 25.82 -0.81 7.71
N ASN A 316 24.70 -1.20 8.33
CA ASN A 316 24.19 -0.54 9.52
C ASN A 316 24.02 -1.54 10.68
N LEU A 317 24.43 -1.12 11.88
CA LEU A 317 24.33 -1.95 13.10
C LEU A 317 23.07 -1.64 13.93
N SER A 318 22.42 -0.50 13.65
CA SER A 318 21.23 -0.01 14.34
C SER A 318 20.02 0.10 13.40
N GLY A 319 18.83 0.04 14.00
CA GLY A 319 17.55 0.29 13.34
C GLY A 319 16.79 1.43 14.03
N GLN A 320 15.51 1.54 13.72
CA GLN A 320 14.65 2.55 14.31
C GLN A 320 14.42 2.29 15.81
N ASP A 321 14.46 3.35 16.62
CA ASP A 321 14.07 3.25 18.04
C ASP A 321 12.55 3.33 18.18
N PHE A 322 11.91 2.18 18.32
CA PHE A 322 10.46 2.10 18.49
C PHE A 322 9.96 2.59 19.84
N ASN A 323 10.83 2.73 20.86
CA ASN A 323 10.42 3.28 22.15
C ASN A 323 10.17 4.78 22.09
N SER A 324 10.70 5.46 21.08
CA SER A 324 10.46 6.89 20.83
C SER A 324 9.03 7.20 20.36
N PHE A 325 8.25 6.20 19.94
CA PHE A 325 6.90 6.40 19.43
C PHE A 325 5.82 5.98 20.43
N LYS A 326 4.66 6.65 20.38
CA LYS A 326 3.51 6.25 21.22
C LYS A 326 3.03 4.85 20.86
N ARG A 327 3.08 3.92 21.83
CA ARG A 327 2.45 2.60 21.71
C ARG A 327 0.94 2.78 21.54
N THR A 328 0.40 2.24 20.45
CA THR A 328 -1.05 2.20 20.22
C THR A 328 -1.61 0.92 20.84
N LYS A 329 -2.83 0.99 21.37
CA LYS A 329 -3.50 -0.17 21.97
C LYS A 329 -3.73 -1.24 20.91
N ILE A 330 -3.21 -2.44 21.12
CA ILE A 330 -3.54 -3.63 20.32
C ILE A 330 -4.86 -4.17 20.86
N ARG A 331 -5.81 -4.46 19.97
CA ARG A 331 -7.00 -5.22 20.36
C ARG A 331 -6.58 -6.68 20.37
N LYS A 332 -6.40 -7.28 21.54
CA LYS A 332 -6.33 -8.75 21.61
C LYS A 332 -7.69 -9.28 21.14
N GLY A 333 -7.70 -10.00 20.01
CA GLY A 333 -8.84 -10.80 19.60
C GLY A 333 -9.11 -11.90 20.62
N LEU A 334 -10.32 -12.45 20.58
CA LEU A 334 -10.83 -13.49 21.49
C LEU A 334 -10.16 -14.87 21.33
N ASP A 335 -9.12 -15.00 20.50
CA ASP A 335 -8.40 -16.25 20.29
C ASP A 335 -7.30 -16.43 21.33
N SER A 336 -7.34 -17.58 22.02
CA SER A 336 -6.43 -17.99 23.09
C SER A 336 -5.02 -18.36 22.62
N SER A 337 -4.60 -17.91 21.44
CA SER A 337 -3.25 -18.19 20.93
C SER A 337 -2.28 -17.10 21.38
N ASP A 338 -1.07 -17.48 21.81
CA ASP A 338 0.01 -16.55 22.17
C ASP A 338 0.63 -15.83 20.95
N LEU A 339 0.05 -15.99 19.75
CA LEU A 339 0.56 -15.43 18.50
C LEU A 339 -0.37 -14.34 17.98
N ASN A 340 0.24 -13.24 17.53
CA ASN A 340 -0.43 -12.12 16.87
C ASN A 340 -0.21 -12.22 15.36
N SER A 341 -1.23 -11.89 14.60
CA SER A 341 -1.27 -11.96 13.15
C SER A 341 -1.65 -10.60 12.54
N TYR A 342 -1.74 -10.57 11.21
CA TYR A 342 -2.31 -9.43 10.48
C TYR A 342 -3.74 -9.08 10.95
N ALA A 343 -4.54 -10.08 11.33
CA ALA A 343 -5.94 -9.88 11.74
C ALA A 343 -6.07 -9.11 13.06
N ASP A 344 -5.06 -9.20 13.93
CA ASP A 344 -5.05 -8.54 15.24
C ASP A 344 -4.75 -7.04 15.14
N VAL A 345 -4.14 -6.62 14.03
CA VAL A 345 -3.71 -5.23 13.80
C VAL A 345 -4.43 -4.55 12.64
N ARG A 346 -5.28 -5.27 11.89
CA ARG A 346 -6.01 -4.75 10.72
C ARG A 346 -7.40 -5.37 10.62
N ILE A 347 -8.35 -4.59 10.11
CA ILE A 347 -9.68 -5.11 9.75
C ILE A 347 -9.55 -6.06 8.56
N LEU A 348 -9.95 -7.32 8.78
CA LEU A 348 -10.03 -8.31 7.71
C LEU A 348 -11.21 -7.99 6.78
N LYS A 349 -10.95 -8.16 5.48
CA LYS A 349 -11.95 -8.04 4.41
C LYS A 349 -11.73 -9.18 3.43
N PRO A 350 -12.78 -9.76 2.84
CA PRO A 350 -12.64 -10.79 1.82
C PRO A 350 -11.89 -10.27 0.59
N CYS A 351 -11.31 -11.18 -0.19
CA CYS A 351 -10.62 -10.82 -1.43
C CYS A 351 -11.64 -10.58 -2.54
N PHE A 352 -11.75 -9.35 -3.03
CA PHE A 352 -12.62 -9.03 -4.17
C PHE A 352 -11.92 -9.20 -5.53
N ALA A 353 -10.65 -9.60 -5.57
CA ALA A 353 -9.98 -9.93 -6.83
C ALA A 353 -10.59 -11.18 -7.49
N LYS A 354 -11.12 -12.13 -6.69
CA LYS A 354 -11.73 -13.38 -7.16
C LYS A 354 -13.26 -13.29 -7.34
N ARG A 355 -13.84 -12.12 -7.06
CA ARG A 355 -15.29 -11.90 -7.17
C ARG A 355 -15.73 -11.75 -8.62
N TYR A 356 -14.84 -11.23 -9.47
CA TYR A 356 -15.04 -10.96 -10.89
C TYR A 356 -14.02 -11.75 -11.69
#